data_AF-A0AAV9NVX4-F1
#
_entry.id   AF-A0AAV9NVX4-F1
#
_cell.length_a   1.000
_cell.length_b   1.000
_cell.length_c   1.000
_cell.angle_alpha   90.00
_cell.angle_beta   90.00
_cell.angle_gamma   90.00
#
_symmetry.space_group_name_H-M   'P 1'
#
loop_
_entity.id
_entity.type
_entity.pdbx_description
1 polymer ?
#
loop_
_entity_poly.entity_id
_entity_poly.type
_entity_poly.pdbx_seq_one_letter_code
_entity_poly.pdbx_strand_id
1 'polypeptide(L)'
;MATDATSQPSEFEQRRATLVGEIGESLEQVLVQINALNRSLEGIIEIGNEFSSVEALWSQFESVMGRDEEGGPATGTTGGATTKADAGDAGHGGGAS
;
A
#
# COMPACT_ATOMS: atom_id res chain seq x y z
N MET A 1 -37.99 -57.19 2.92
CA MET A 1 -37.49 -56.38 4.05
C MET A 1 -35.99 -56.22 3.85
N ALA A 2 -35.61 -55.24 3.02
CA ALA A 2 -34.21 -54.96 2.72
C ALA A 2 -33.64 -54.19 3.91
N THR A 3 -32.62 -54.77 4.54
CA THR A 3 -31.86 -54.13 5.60
C THR A 3 -31.21 -52.89 5.02
N ASP A 4 -31.69 -51.72 5.43
CA ASP A 4 -31.01 -50.44 5.27
C ASP A 4 -29.65 -50.57 5.96
N ALA A 5 -28.63 -50.91 5.16
CA ALA A 5 -27.26 -50.89 5.61
C ALA A 5 -26.92 -49.42 5.80
N THR A 6 -27.14 -48.93 7.02
CA THR A 6 -26.52 -47.70 7.51
C THR A 6 -25.02 -47.86 7.26
N SER A 7 -24.54 -47.33 6.13
CA SER A 7 -23.12 -47.26 5.80
C SER A 7 -22.47 -46.37 6.84
N GLN A 8 -22.05 -46.99 7.94
CA GLN A 8 -21.13 -46.41 8.89
C GLN A 8 -19.93 -45.93 8.06
N PRO A 9 -19.56 -44.64 8.14
CA PRO A 9 -18.46 -44.13 7.35
C PRO A 9 -17.23 -44.96 7.65
N SER A 10 -16.56 -45.41 6.59
CA SER A 10 -15.32 -46.17 6.70
C SER A 10 -14.33 -45.37 7.56
N GLU A 11 -13.47 -46.06 8.33
CA GLU A 11 -12.36 -45.43 9.09
C GLU A 11 -11.60 -44.38 8.26
N PHE A 12 -11.47 -44.62 6.95
CA PHE A 12 -10.89 -43.67 6.01
C PHE A 12 -11.71 -42.38 5.86
N GLU A 13 -13.03 -42.48 5.74
CA GLU A 13 -13.92 -41.33 5.60
C GLU A 13 -13.98 -40.49 6.88
N GLN A 14 -13.93 -41.14 8.05
CA GLN A 14 -13.85 -40.44 9.33
C GLN A 14 -12.54 -39.66 9.46
N ARG A 15 -11.39 -40.28 9.17
CA ARG A 15 -10.08 -39.59 9.19
C ARG A 15 -10.00 -38.49 8.15
N ARG A 16 -10.57 -38.69 6.96
CA ARG A 16 -10.67 -37.64 5.93
C ARG A 16 -11.48 -36.46 6.45
N ALA A 17 -12.62 -36.71 7.08
CA ALA A 17 -13.46 -35.66 7.63
C ALA A 17 -12.73 -34.87 8.74
N THR A 18 -12.00 -35.56 9.63
CA THR A 18 -11.16 -34.92 10.65
C THR A 18 -10.08 -34.03 10.03
N LEU A 19 -9.30 -34.57 9.10
CA LEU A 19 -8.24 -33.80 8.42
C LEU A 19 -8.78 -32.60 7.64
N VAL A 20 -9.94 -32.74 6.98
CA VAL A 20 -10.58 -31.63 6.28
C VAL A 20 -11.04 -30.56 7.26
N GLY A 21 -11.55 -30.95 8.43
CA GLY A 21 -11.87 -30.03 9.53
C GLY A 21 -10.65 -29.25 10.01
N GLU A 22 -9.56 -29.97 10.33
CA GLU A 22 -8.29 -29.37 10.77
C GLU A 22 -7.71 -28.42 9.71
N ILE A 23 -7.78 -28.79 8.42
CA ILE A 23 -7.36 -27.91 7.32
C ILE A 23 -8.23 -26.65 7.31
N GLY A 24 -9.55 -26.79 7.45
CA GLY A 24 -10.48 -25.66 7.53
C GLY A 24 -10.11 -24.68 8.64
N GLU A 25 -9.93 -25.18 9.86
CA GLU A 25 -9.51 -24.38 11.01
C GLU A 25 -8.15 -23.69 10.78
N SER A 26 -7.19 -24.41 10.19
CA SER A 26 -5.88 -23.83 9.87
C SER A 26 -5.96 -22.71 8.84
N LEU A 27 -6.87 -22.82 7.86
CA LEU A 27 -7.06 -21.79 6.84
C LEU A 27 -7.75 -20.55 7.41
N GLU A 28 -8.73 -20.73 8.31
CA GLU A 28 -9.32 -19.61 9.05
C GLU A 28 -8.28 -18.86 9.87
N GLN A 29 -7.39 -19.59 10.55
CA GLN A 29 -6.28 -18.99 11.28
C GLN A 29 -5.37 -18.17 10.36
N VAL A 30 -5.03 -18.70 9.18
CA VAL A 30 -4.22 -17.98 8.17
C VAL A 30 -4.93 -16.72 7.68
N LEU A 31 -6.24 -16.77 7.44
CA LEU A 31 -7.00 -15.58 7.04
C LEU A 31 -6.99 -14.49 8.12
N VAL A 32 -7.12 -14.87 9.38
CA VAL A 32 -6.98 -13.94 10.52
C VAL A 32 -5.57 -13.34 10.56
N GLN A 33 -4.53 -14.17 10.37
CA GLN A 33 -3.15 -13.71 10.35
C GLN A 33 -2.87 -12.74 9.20
N ILE A 34 -3.42 -12.98 8.00
CA ILE A 34 -3.26 -12.09 6.84
C ILE A 34 -3.92 -10.72 7.13
N ASN A 35 -5.11 -10.72 7.72
CA ASN A 35 -5.78 -9.47 8.11
C ASN A 35 -4.97 -8.70 9.16
N ALA A 36 -4.38 -9.39 10.13
CA ALA A 36 -3.49 -8.76 11.12
C ALA A 36 -2.22 -8.19 10.47
N LEU A 37 -1.61 -8.95 9.55
CA LEU A 37 -0.44 -8.51 8.79
C LEU A 37 -0.75 -7.24 7.97
N ASN A 38 -1.90 -7.21 7.29
CA ASN A 38 -2.30 -6.05 6.50
C ASN A 38 -2.38 -4.78 7.37
N ARG A 39 -3.02 -4.85 8.54
CA ARG A 39 -3.04 -3.73 9.49
C ARG A 39 -1.65 -3.33 9.98
N SER A 40 -0.77 -4.30 10.19
CA SER A 40 0.61 -4.00 10.59
C SER A 40 1.37 -3.26 9.48
N LEU A 41 1.14 -3.59 8.21
CA LEU A 41 1.74 -2.90 7.07
C LEU A 41 1.18 -1.48 6.92
N GLU A 42 -0.13 -1.31 7.07
CA GLU A 42 -0.76 0.02 7.08
C GLU A 42 -0.15 0.90 8.19
N GLY A 43 0.00 0.36 9.40
CA GLY A 43 0.64 1.07 10.50
C GLY A 43 2.11 1.43 10.23
N ILE A 44 2.89 0.54 9.59
CA ILE A 44 4.27 0.84 9.20
C ILE A 44 4.32 1.92 8.13
N ILE A 45 3.41 1.91 7.15
CA ILE A 45 3.33 2.95 6.11
C ILE A 45 2.97 4.30 6.73
N GLU A 46 2.04 4.33 7.67
CA GLU A 46 1.65 5.53 8.42
C GLU A 46 2.86 6.12 9.18
N ILE A 47 3.58 5.30 9.95
CA ILE A 47 4.83 5.70 10.63
C ILE A 47 5.88 6.16 9.60
N GLY A 48 5.96 5.49 8.45
CA GLY A 48 6.84 5.89 7.34
C GLY A 48 6.58 7.32 6.85
N ASN A 49 5.30 7.71 6.74
CA ASN A 49 4.92 9.08 6.37
C ASN A 49 5.31 10.10 7.45
N GLU A 50 5.27 9.72 8.72
CA GLU A 50 5.68 10.60 9.82
C GLU A 50 7.18 10.97 9.75
N PHE A 51 8.03 10.12 9.14
CA PHE A 51 9.44 10.45 8.91
C PHE A 51 9.68 11.52 7.84
N SER A 52 8.68 11.86 7.01
CA SER A 52 8.79 13.02 6.09
C SER A 52 8.98 14.34 6.86
N SER A 53 8.38 14.45 8.05
CA SER A 53 8.60 15.60 8.93
C SER A 53 10.05 15.67 9.44
N VAL A 54 10.68 14.52 9.68
CA VAL A 54 12.08 14.40 10.09
C VAL A 54 13.02 14.77 8.94
N GLU A 55 12.72 14.32 7.72
CA GLU A 55 13.45 14.72 6.51
C GLU A 55 13.43 16.25 6.30
N ALA A 56 12.26 16.89 6.48
CA ALA A 56 12.13 18.34 6.40
C ALA A 56 12.95 19.08 7.47
N LEU A 57 13.11 18.50 8.67
CA LEU A 57 13.95 19.04 9.73
C LEU A 57 15.44 18.91 9.39
N TRP A 58 15.86 17.78 8.82
CA TRP A 58 17.23 17.62 8.35
C TRP A 58 17.56 18.57 7.20
N SER A 59 16.62 18.79 6.28
CA SER A 59 16.78 19.79 5.20
C SER A 59 16.90 21.22 5.75
N GLN A 60 16.12 21.57 6.78
CA GLN A 60 16.27 22.85 7.48
C GLN A 60 17.62 22.95 8.20
N PHE A 61 18.06 21.88 8.85
CA PHE A 61 19.35 21.85 9.52
C PHE A 61 20.51 22.01 8.52
N GLU A 62 20.48 21.30 7.40
CA GLU A 62 21.45 21.46 6.30
C GLU A 62 21.43 22.89 5.76
N SER A 63 20.23 23.47 5.56
CA SER A 63 20.10 24.85 5.14
C SER A 63 20.73 25.82 6.15
N VAL A 64 20.57 25.59 7.45
CA VAL A 64 21.17 26.45 8.50
C VAL A 64 22.69 26.27 8.55
N MET A 65 23.19 25.04 8.51
CA MET A 65 24.63 24.76 8.55
C MET A 65 25.36 25.22 7.28
N GLY A 66 24.70 25.17 6.11
CA GLY A 66 25.24 25.68 4.85
C GLY A 66 25.19 27.21 4.73
N ARG A 67 24.32 27.89 5.49
CA ARG A 67 24.20 29.36 5.51
C ARG A 67 25.26 30.04 6.37
N ASP A 68 25.87 29.31 7.31
CA ASP A 68 26.95 29.84 8.14
C ASP A 68 28.30 29.90 7.40
N GLU A 69 28.47 29.14 6.30
CA GLU A 69 29.71 29.15 5.49
C GLU A 69 29.69 30.13 4.31
N GLU A 70 28.52 30.47 3.76
CA GLU A 70 28.40 31.47 2.68
C GLU A 70 27.35 32.54 3.04
N GLY A 71 27.84 33.74 3.39
CA GLY A 71 27.02 34.94 3.59
C GLY A 71 26.37 35.48 2.31
N GLY A 72 25.45 34.73 1.71
CA GLY A 72 24.67 35.15 0.55
C GLY A 72 23.32 34.42 0.44
N PRO A 73 22.23 35.08 -0.01
CA PRO A 73 20.91 34.47 -0.04
C PRO A 73 20.83 33.39 -1.13
N ALA A 74 20.75 32.13 -0.73
CA ALA A 74 20.46 31.02 -1.62
C ALA A 74 19.01 31.10 -2.12
N THR A 75 18.86 31.47 -3.39
CA THR A 75 17.62 31.29 -4.17
C THR A 75 17.30 29.80 -4.25
N GLY A 76 16.16 29.41 -3.69
CA GLY A 76 15.60 28.08 -3.85
C GLY A 76 15.22 27.83 -5.31
N THR A 77 16.03 27.06 -6.01
CA THR A 77 15.63 26.45 -7.28
C THR A 77 14.86 25.16 -6.99
N THR A 78 13.57 25.27 -7.25
CA THR A 78 12.54 24.25 -7.25
C THR A 78 12.91 23.05 -8.12
N GLY A 79 13.08 21.88 -7.50
CA GLY A 79 13.00 20.59 -8.20
C GLY A 79 11.54 20.18 -8.34
N GLY A 80 11.02 20.21 -9.57
CA GLY A 80 9.63 19.86 -9.85
C GLY A 80 9.27 19.99 -11.33
N ALA A 81 9.88 19.17 -12.18
CA ALA A 81 9.45 18.99 -13.56
C ALA A 81 8.10 18.26 -13.59
N THR A 82 7.07 18.88 -14.16
CA THR A 82 5.99 18.28 -14.97
C THR A 82 4.97 19.37 -15.37
N THR A 83 5.30 20.16 -16.40
CA THR A 83 4.25 20.89 -17.14
C THR A 83 3.64 19.95 -18.18
N LYS A 84 2.43 19.54 -17.85
CA LYS A 84 1.44 18.85 -18.68
C LYS A 84 1.26 19.57 -20.02
N ALA A 85 1.14 18.75 -21.07
CA ALA A 85 0.99 19.09 -22.47
C ALA A 85 0.05 20.28 -22.76
N ASP A 86 0.56 21.28 -23.48
CA ASP A 86 -0.23 22.22 -24.26
C ASP A 86 -0.47 21.60 -25.64
N ALA A 87 -1.70 21.17 -25.88
CA ALA A 87 -2.18 20.66 -27.14
C ALA A 87 -3.15 21.68 -27.73
N GLY A 88 -2.75 22.30 -28.84
CA GLY A 88 -3.65 22.75 -29.90
C GLY A 88 -4.18 24.19 -29.79
N ASP A 89 -3.41 25.14 -30.33
CA ASP A 89 -3.98 26.35 -30.92
C ASP A 89 -3.55 26.45 -32.39
N ALA A 90 -4.47 26.08 -33.29
CA ALA A 90 -4.40 26.38 -34.70
C ALA A 90 -5.79 26.84 -35.16
N GLY A 91 -6.05 28.12 -34.91
CA GLY A 91 -6.79 29.06 -35.76
C GLY A 91 -8.05 28.56 -36.46
N HIS A 92 -9.22 29.00 -35.96
CA HIS A 92 -10.47 28.98 -36.71
C HIS A 92 -11.20 30.32 -36.63
N GLY A 93 -11.46 30.92 -37.81
CA GLY A 93 -12.53 31.91 -38.11
C GLY A 93 -12.32 33.31 -37.53
N GLY A 94 -12.52 34.43 -38.23
CA GLY A 94 -13.42 34.69 -39.36
C GLY A 94 -14.39 35.81 -38.96
N GLY A 95 -14.41 36.91 -39.73
CA GLY A 95 -15.35 38.02 -39.62
C GLY A 95 -14.85 39.18 -38.73
N ALA A 96 -15.08 40.45 -39.02
CA ALA A 96 -16.07 41.04 -39.91
C ALA A 96 -15.68 42.49 -40.26
N SER A 97 -16.14 42.90 -41.45
CA SER A 97 -16.47 44.27 -41.91
C SER A 97 -15.33 45.23 -42.25
#